data_AF-A0A358AER1-F1
#
_entry.id   AF-A0A358AER1-F1
#
_cell.length_a   1.000
_cell.length_b   1.000
_cell.length_c   1.000
_cell.angle_alpha   90.00
_cell.angle_beta   90.00
_cell.angle_gamma   90.00
#
_symmetry.space_group_name_H-M   'P 1'
#
loop_
_entity.id
_entity.type
_entity.pdbx_description
1 polymer ?
#
loop_
_entity_poly.entity_id
_entity_poly.type
_entity_poly.pdbx_seq_one_letter_code
_entity_poly.pdbx_strand_id
1 'polypeptide(L)'
;MDYVPAKPALILAQHFSAIAAAGPIVGPIIACLWFGWLPALLWVVIGAVFIGGAHDFFALAASIRHRGTSIGEVIKKYMPGRSYKFFLIFVWLALEYVIITFTDITAHTFKTNIEGAAFGPGVAASSVLYLILAMIMGIALYRGKLALWKATIIFLPFLLGIYWLGPRLPNQFLAPLSALSVKQWDVLL
;
A
#
# COMPACT_ATOMS: atom_id res chain seq x y z
N MET A 1 -24.49 5.16 13.26
CA MET A 1 -23.50 6.14 12.78
C MET A 1 -22.20 5.77 13.48
N ASP A 2 -21.48 4.78 12.94
CA ASP A 2 -20.24 4.29 13.53
C ASP A 2 -19.07 4.99 12.84
N TYR A 3 -18.84 6.25 13.18
CA TYR A 3 -17.63 6.96 12.77
C TYR A 3 -16.88 7.42 14.02
N VAL A 4 -15.57 7.17 14.03
CA VAL A 4 -14.69 7.73 15.05
C VAL A 4 -14.10 9.02 14.46
N PRO A 5 -14.29 10.18 15.10
CA PRO A 5 -13.74 11.43 14.59
C PRO A 5 -12.21 11.37 14.58
N ALA A 6 -11.62 11.47 13.39
CA ALA A 6 -10.18 11.54 13.18
C ALA A 6 -9.79 12.84 12.46
N LYS A 7 -8.56 13.28 12.67
CA LYS A 7 -8.06 14.52 12.06
C LYS A 7 -7.98 14.35 10.52
N PRO A 8 -8.42 15.33 9.71
CA PRO A 8 -8.40 15.23 8.25
C PRO A 8 -7.03 14.84 7.67
N ALA A 9 -5.95 15.39 8.22
CA ALA A 9 -4.58 15.07 7.80
C ALA A 9 -4.21 13.59 7.98
N LEU A 10 -4.73 12.94 9.03
CA LEU A 10 -4.49 11.51 9.29
C LEU A 10 -5.29 10.63 8.31
N ILE A 11 -6.56 10.99 8.09
CA ILE A 11 -7.44 10.26 7.17
C ILE A 11 -6.94 10.36 5.73
N LEU A 12 -6.50 11.55 5.31
CA LEU A 12 -5.96 11.77 3.97
C LEU A 12 -4.71 10.93 3.72
N ALA A 13 -3.79 10.85 4.69
CA ALA A 13 -2.62 9.98 4.57
C ALA A 13 -2.99 8.50 4.45
N GLN A 14 -4.02 8.05 5.17
CA GLN A 14 -4.53 6.67 5.07
C GLN A 14 -5.11 6.37 3.69
N HIS A 15 -5.96 7.25 3.15
CA HIS A 15 -6.49 7.08 1.79
C HIS A 15 -5.40 7.11 0.73
N PHE A 16 -4.44 8.04 0.87
CA PHE A 16 -3.32 8.13 -0.04
C PHE A 16 -2.46 6.86 -0.01
N SER A 17 -2.15 6.35 1.19
CA SER A 17 -1.38 5.10 1.34
C SER A 17 -2.10 3.88 0.75
N ALA A 18 -3.44 3.84 0.85
CA ALA A 18 -4.22 2.74 0.27
C ALA A 18 -4.21 2.75 -1.27
N ILE A 19 -4.06 3.92 -1.89
CA ILE A 19 -3.98 4.08 -3.35
C ILE A 19 -2.53 3.92 -3.85
N ALA A 20 -1.55 4.44 -3.11
CA ALA A 20 -0.13 4.49 -3.47
C ALA A 20 0.62 3.14 -3.32
N ALA A 21 -0.08 2.02 -3.47
CA ALA A 21 0.49 0.67 -3.37
C ALA A 21 1.51 0.38 -4.49
N ALA A 22 1.97 -0.86 -4.61
CA ALA A 22 2.95 -1.25 -5.63
C ALA A 22 2.49 -0.94 -7.07
N GLY A 23 1.18 -0.92 -7.34
CA GLY A 23 0.61 -0.65 -8.67
C GLY A 23 1.10 0.66 -9.31
N PRO A 24 0.84 1.84 -8.69
CA PRO A 24 1.33 3.13 -9.19
C PRO A 24 2.85 3.28 -9.32
N ILE A 25 3.64 2.39 -8.72
CA ILE A 25 5.10 2.43 -8.81
C ILE A 25 5.58 1.52 -9.95
N VAL A 26 5.18 0.24 -9.91
CA VAL A 26 5.64 -0.80 -10.83
C VAL A 26 5.14 -0.53 -12.26
N GLY A 27 3.89 -0.11 -12.42
CA GLY A 27 3.29 0.15 -13.73
C GLY A 27 4.06 1.20 -14.55
N PRO A 28 4.23 2.43 -14.05
CA PRO A 28 4.99 3.46 -14.75
C PRO A 28 6.46 3.10 -14.98
N ILE A 29 7.11 2.38 -14.06
CA ILE A 29 8.48 1.92 -14.26
C ILE A 29 8.57 0.98 -15.45
N ILE A 30 7.70 -0.03 -15.53
CA ILE A 30 7.65 -0.97 -16.66
C ILE A 30 7.31 -0.23 -17.96
N ALA A 31 6.34 0.69 -17.93
CA ALA A 31 5.99 1.50 -19.10
C ALA A 31 7.17 2.32 -19.60
N CYS A 32 7.94 2.94 -18.70
CA CYS A 32 9.16 3.67 -19.04
C CYS A 32 10.24 2.75 -19.63
N LEU A 33 10.44 1.56 -19.07
CA LEU A 33 11.44 0.60 -19.54
C LEU A 33 11.13 0.09 -20.95
N TRP A 34 9.85 -0.07 -21.31
CA TRP A 34 9.43 -0.69 -22.57
C TRP A 34 9.12 0.34 -23.67
N PHE A 35 8.49 1.46 -23.31
CA PHE A 35 8.00 2.46 -24.26
C PHE A 35 8.74 3.80 -24.16
N GLY A 36 9.65 3.95 -23.19
CA GLY A 36 10.34 5.20 -22.92
C GLY A 36 9.53 6.19 -22.07
N TRP A 37 10.16 7.30 -21.72
CA TRP A 37 9.62 8.25 -20.73
C TRP A 37 8.37 8.99 -21.22
N LEU A 38 8.32 9.39 -22.50
CA LEU A 38 7.24 10.22 -23.02
C LEU A 38 5.91 9.45 -23.11
N PRO A 39 5.85 8.23 -23.67
CA PRO A 39 4.61 7.45 -23.68
C PRO A 39 4.13 7.06 -22.27
N ALA A 40 5.06 6.74 -21.36
CA ALA A 40 4.73 6.43 -19.97
C ALA A 40 4.10 7.63 -19.25
N LEU A 41 4.67 8.83 -19.42
CA LEU A 41 4.12 10.05 -18.83
C LEU A 41 2.74 10.38 -19.39
N LEU A 42 2.55 10.28 -20.71
CA LEU A 42 1.25 10.49 -21.33
C LEU A 42 0.22 9.48 -20.81
N TRP A 43 0.58 8.21 -20.70
CA TRP A 43 -0.30 7.18 -20.17
C TRP A 43 -0.73 7.46 -18.72
N VAL A 44 0.21 7.87 -17.84
CA VAL A 44 -0.10 8.21 -16.45
C VAL A 44 -1.02 9.43 -16.37
N VAL A 45 -0.72 10.51 -17.11
CA VAL A 45 -1.51 11.75 -17.07
C VAL A 45 -2.92 11.51 -17.62
N ILE A 46 -3.02 10.89 -18.80
CA ILE A 46 -4.31 10.60 -19.44
C ILE A 46 -5.11 9.61 -18.58
N GLY A 47 -4.47 8.54 -18.09
CA GLY A 47 -5.12 7.56 -17.21
C GLY A 47 -5.65 8.18 -15.92
N ALA A 48 -4.86 9.04 -15.27
CA ALA A 48 -5.29 9.73 -14.05
C ALA A 48 -6.50 10.63 -14.29
N VAL A 49 -6.54 11.37 -15.41
CA VAL A 49 -7.66 12.28 -15.73
C VAL A 49 -8.93 11.49 -16.09
N PHE A 50 -8.83 10.56 -17.04
CA PHE A 50 -10.01 9.91 -17.61
C PHE A 50 -10.52 8.72 -16.80
N ILE A 51 -9.63 7.96 -16.16
CA ILE A 51 -10.03 6.81 -15.34
C ILE A 51 -10.16 7.25 -13.88
N GLY A 52 -9.10 7.83 -13.31
CA GLY A 52 -9.08 8.25 -11.91
C GLY A 52 -10.10 9.35 -11.61
N GLY A 53 -10.05 10.45 -12.34
CA GLY A 53 -10.97 11.58 -12.16
C GLY A 53 -12.43 11.20 -12.37
N ALA A 54 -12.72 10.38 -13.39
CA ALA A 54 -14.08 9.90 -13.62
C ALA A 54 -14.54 8.95 -12.50
N HIS A 55 -13.70 8.00 -12.08
CA HIS A 55 -14.00 7.07 -11.00
C HIS A 55 -14.34 7.80 -9.69
N ASP A 56 -13.51 8.77 -9.30
CA ASP A 56 -13.70 9.55 -8.08
C ASP A 56 -14.96 10.43 -8.15
N PHE A 57 -15.24 11.02 -9.32
CA PHE A 57 -16.47 11.77 -9.55
C PHE A 57 -17.71 10.88 -9.42
N PHE A 58 -17.72 9.69 -10.04
CA PHE A 58 -18.84 8.75 -9.93
C PHE A 58 -19.01 8.21 -8.51
N ALA A 59 -17.92 7.90 -7.82
CA ALA A 59 -17.93 7.44 -6.44
C ALA A 59 -18.52 8.52 -5.52
N LEU A 60 -18.12 9.78 -5.69
CA LEU A 60 -18.65 10.91 -4.93
C LEU A 60 -20.12 11.17 -5.25
N ALA A 61 -20.50 11.19 -6.52
CA ALA A 61 -21.89 11.39 -6.95
C ALA A 61 -22.80 10.28 -6.41
N ALA A 62 -22.35 9.02 -6.43
CA ALA A 62 -23.07 7.90 -5.84
C ALA A 62 -23.17 8.04 -4.32
N SER A 63 -22.08 8.38 -3.63
CA SER A 63 -22.05 8.55 -2.17
C SER A 63 -23.06 9.61 -1.71
N ILE A 64 -23.11 10.78 -2.37
CA ILE A 64 -24.05 11.86 -2.05
C ILE A 64 -25.50 11.41 -2.26
N ARG A 65 -25.79 10.74 -3.38
CA ARG A 65 -27.15 10.22 -3.69
C ARG A 65 -27.61 9.14 -2.71
N HIS A 66 -26.67 8.42 -2.11
CA HIS A 66 -26.94 7.31 -1.19
C HIS A 66 -26.63 7.63 0.28
N ARG A 67 -26.53 8.91 0.65
CA ARG A 67 -26.30 9.35 2.05
C ARG A 67 -25.06 8.71 2.69
N GLY A 68 -24.01 8.45 1.91
CA GLY A 68 -22.74 7.91 2.38
C GLY A 68 -22.76 6.42 2.74
N THR A 69 -23.71 5.63 2.24
CA THR A 69 -23.68 4.17 2.42
C THR A 69 -22.56 3.53 1.62
N SER A 70 -22.08 2.36 2.06
CA SER A 70 -21.05 1.61 1.32
C SER A 70 -21.51 1.24 -0.09
N ILE A 71 -20.56 1.15 -1.03
CA ILE A 71 -20.82 0.75 -2.41
C ILE A 71 -21.49 -0.64 -2.47
N GLY A 72 -21.12 -1.57 -1.58
CA GLY A 72 -21.79 -2.87 -1.47
C GLY A 72 -23.28 -2.75 -1.16
N GLU A 73 -23.67 -1.86 -0.25
CA GLU A 73 -25.08 -1.65 0.11
C GLU A 73 -25.85 -0.92 -0.99
N VAL A 74 -25.19 -0.01 -1.72
CA VAL A 74 -25.76 0.62 -2.93
C VAL A 74 -26.06 -0.45 -3.97
N ILE A 75 -25.12 -1.34 -4.25
CA ILE A 75 -25.27 -2.39 -5.27
C ILE A 75 -26.37 -3.39 -4.87
N LYS A 76 -26.46 -3.74 -3.59
CA LYS A 76 -27.53 -4.60 -3.06
C LYS A 76 -28.93 -4.05 -3.33
N LYS A 77 -29.09 -2.72 -3.35
CA LYS A 77 -30.37 -2.06 -3.64
C LYS A 77 -30.78 -2.17 -5.11
N TYR A 78 -29.81 -2.22 -6.03
CA TYR A 78 -30.05 -2.20 -7.47
C TYR A 78 -29.90 -3.56 -8.15
N MET A 79 -29.27 -4.55 -7.50
CA MET A 79 -29.07 -5.88 -8.06
C MET A 79 -30.05 -6.92 -7.48
N PRO A 80 -30.55 -7.84 -8.30
CA PRO A 80 -31.24 -9.03 -7.82
C PRO A 80 -30.33 -9.88 -6.93
N GLY A 81 -30.92 -10.60 -5.96
CA GLY A 81 -30.16 -11.35 -4.95
C GLY A 81 -29.16 -12.38 -5.49
N ARG A 82 -29.38 -12.93 -6.70
CA ARG A 82 -28.40 -13.81 -7.36
C ARG A 82 -27.21 -13.02 -7.93
N SER A 83 -27.45 -11.95 -8.68
CA SER A 83 -26.40 -11.09 -9.24
C SER A 83 -25.55 -10.41 -8.17
N TYR A 84 -26.18 -10.00 -7.07
CA TYR A 84 -25.47 -9.45 -5.92
C TYR A 84 -24.47 -10.46 -5.32
N LYS A 85 -24.84 -11.74 -5.19
CA LYS A 85 -23.92 -12.79 -4.70
C LYS A 85 -22.75 -13.00 -5.64
N PHE A 86 -22.98 -13.07 -6.96
CA PHE A 86 -21.90 -13.17 -7.94
C PHE A 86 -20.98 -11.96 -7.91
N PHE A 87 -21.55 -10.75 -7.78
CA PHE A 87 -20.77 -9.52 -7.64
C PHE A 87 -19.89 -9.56 -6.37
N LEU A 88 -20.44 -9.98 -5.22
CA LEU A 88 -19.65 -10.11 -4.00
C LEU A 88 -18.53 -11.14 -4.11
N ILE A 89 -18.79 -12.29 -4.74
CA ILE A 89 -17.77 -13.32 -4.99
C ILE A 89 -16.67 -12.75 -5.90
N PHE A 90 -17.06 -12.05 -6.97
CA PHE A 90 -16.11 -11.40 -7.86
C PHE A 90 -15.25 -10.37 -7.12
N VAL A 91 -15.84 -9.48 -6.33
CA VAL A 91 -15.09 -8.49 -5.54
C VAL A 91 -14.16 -9.18 -4.55
N TRP A 92 -14.62 -10.23 -3.87
CA TRP A 92 -13.79 -10.99 -2.94
C TRP A 92 -12.59 -11.63 -3.64
N LEU A 93 -12.79 -12.30 -4.78
CA LEU A 93 -11.71 -12.86 -5.59
C LEU A 93 -10.76 -11.79 -6.14
N ALA A 94 -11.28 -10.63 -6.52
CA ALA A 94 -10.46 -9.50 -6.99
C ALA A 94 -9.59 -8.94 -5.87
N LEU A 95 -10.12 -8.81 -4.64
CA LEU A 95 -9.36 -8.37 -3.48
C LEU A 95 -8.28 -9.39 -3.10
N GLU A 96 -8.60 -10.68 -3.11
CA GLU A 96 -7.63 -11.77 -2.89
C GLU A 96 -6.49 -11.71 -3.93
N TYR A 97 -6.84 -11.54 -5.21
CA TYR A 97 -5.86 -11.42 -6.29
C TYR A 97 -4.91 -10.22 -6.11
N VAL A 98 -5.43 -9.09 -5.65
CA VAL A 98 -4.61 -7.90 -5.35
C VAL A 98 -3.65 -8.19 -4.19
N ILE A 99 -4.10 -8.86 -3.14
CA ILE A 99 -3.26 -9.26 -1.99
C ILE A 99 -2.13 -10.18 -2.47
N ILE A 100 -2.44 -11.20 -3.26
CA ILE A 100 -1.45 -12.13 -3.83
C ILE A 100 -0.42 -11.38 -4.66
N THR A 101 -0.86 -10.49 -5.56
CA THR A 101 0.04 -9.74 -6.45
C THR A 101 0.96 -8.81 -5.67
N PHE A 102 0.47 -8.15 -4.61
CA PHE A 102 1.31 -7.27 -3.78
C PHE A 102 2.28 -8.06 -2.91
N THR A 103 1.86 -9.22 -2.44
CA THR A 103 2.72 -10.13 -1.67
C THR A 103 3.87 -10.64 -2.53
N ASP A 104 3.56 -11.10 -3.75
CA ASP A 104 4.54 -11.59 -4.73
C ASP A 104 5.59 -10.51 -5.10
N ILE A 105 5.14 -9.30 -5.45
CA ILE A 105 6.04 -8.18 -5.76
C ILE A 105 6.95 -7.85 -4.56
N THR A 106 6.42 -7.91 -3.33
CA THR A 106 7.18 -7.64 -2.10
C THR A 106 8.22 -8.74 -1.84
N ALA A 107 7.85 -10.01 -1.99
CA ALA A 107 8.75 -11.15 -1.85
C ALA A 107 9.89 -11.11 -2.87
N HIS A 108 9.58 -10.76 -4.12
CA HIS A 108 10.58 -10.54 -5.16
C HIS A 108 11.54 -9.40 -4.82
N THR A 109 11.04 -8.32 -4.22
CA THR A 109 11.86 -7.20 -3.76
C THR A 109 12.83 -7.62 -2.65
N PHE A 110 12.40 -8.46 -1.71
CA PHE A 110 13.25 -8.95 -0.61
C PHE A 110 14.37 -9.89 -1.05
N LYS A 111 14.22 -10.54 -2.22
CA LYS A 111 15.22 -11.47 -2.77
C LYS A 111 16.13 -10.84 -3.83
N THR A 112 15.82 -9.64 -4.30
CA THR A 112 16.59 -8.99 -5.37
C THR A 112 17.97 -8.61 -4.84
N ASN A 113 19.01 -9.25 -5.39
CA ASN A 113 20.41 -8.95 -5.08
C ASN A 113 21.08 -8.44 -6.36
N ILE A 114 21.71 -7.26 -6.27
CA ILE A 114 22.58 -6.73 -7.32
C ILE A 114 24.01 -7.04 -6.88
N GLU A 115 24.83 -7.55 -7.80
CA GLU A 115 26.20 -8.03 -7.53
C GLU A 115 26.98 -7.05 -6.62
N GLY A 116 27.41 -7.54 -5.46
CA GLY A 116 28.23 -6.80 -4.49
C GLY A 116 27.49 -6.12 -3.33
N ALA A 117 26.15 -6.03 -3.34
CA ALA A 117 25.37 -5.51 -2.21
C ALA A 117 24.08 -6.32 -2.00
N ALA A 118 23.91 -6.88 -0.80
CA ALA A 118 22.69 -7.59 -0.38
C ALA A 118 21.52 -6.61 -0.14
N PHE A 119 21.08 -5.92 -1.20
CA PHE A 119 20.08 -4.87 -1.12
C PHE A 119 18.71 -5.43 -0.72
N GLY A 120 18.29 -6.57 -1.28
CA GLY A 120 17.02 -7.24 -0.96
C GLY A 120 16.85 -7.58 0.52
N PRO A 121 17.79 -8.33 1.16
CA PRO A 121 17.73 -8.62 2.59
C PRO A 121 17.71 -7.35 3.46
N GLY A 122 18.39 -6.29 3.04
CA GLY A 122 18.35 -4.98 3.68
C GLY A 122 16.97 -4.32 3.63
N VAL A 123 16.26 -4.45 2.51
CA VAL A 123 14.86 -3.99 2.37
C VAL A 123 13.94 -4.81 3.26
N ALA A 124 14.10 -6.14 3.32
CA ALA A 124 13.32 -7.00 4.22
C ALA A 124 13.49 -6.59 5.69
N ALA A 125 14.74 -6.41 6.13
CA ALA A 125 15.04 -5.97 7.48
C ALA A 125 14.49 -4.57 7.78
N SER A 126 14.59 -3.64 6.82
CA SER A 126 14.03 -2.29 6.94
C SER A 126 12.51 -2.32 7.10
N SER A 127 11.81 -3.18 6.36
CA SER A 127 10.35 -3.34 6.43
C SER A 127 9.91 -3.82 7.82
N VAL A 128 10.59 -4.79 8.41
CA VAL A 128 10.28 -5.28 9.76
C VAL A 128 10.47 -4.17 10.80
N LEU A 129 11.60 -3.46 10.75
CA LEU A 129 11.89 -2.35 11.66
C LEU A 129 10.88 -1.20 11.49
N TYR A 130 10.47 -0.92 10.25
CA TYR A 130 9.44 0.07 9.93
C TYR A 130 8.09 -0.29 10.54
N LEU A 131 7.66 -1.56 10.44
CA LEU A 131 6.39 -2.01 11.05
C LEU A 131 6.42 -1.86 12.57
N ILE A 132 7.53 -2.20 13.21
CA ILE A 132 7.72 -1.99 14.65
C ILE A 132 7.63 -0.51 14.99
N LEU A 133 8.33 0.35 14.25
CA LEU A 133 8.30 1.80 14.45
C LEU A 133 6.88 2.37 14.27
N ALA A 134 6.13 1.89 13.28
CA ALA A 134 4.75 2.29 13.02
C ALA A 134 3.81 1.87 14.17
N MET A 135 3.98 0.66 14.72
CA MET A 135 3.24 0.23 15.92
C MET A 135 3.53 1.10 17.13
N ILE A 136 4.81 1.43 17.37
CA ILE A 136 5.22 2.33 18.45
C ILE A 136 4.61 3.72 18.26
N MET A 137 4.63 4.26 17.03
CA MET A 137 4.00 5.54 16.71
C MET A 137 2.48 5.50 16.95
N GLY A 138 1.81 4.41 16.56
CA GLY A 138 0.38 4.21 16.80
C GLY A 138 0.03 4.22 18.29
N ILE A 139 0.81 3.51 19.10
CA ILE A 139 0.65 3.48 20.57
C ILE A 139 0.95 4.86 21.17
N ALA A 140 2.00 5.54 20.71
CA ALA A 140 2.41 6.86 21.17
C ALA A 140 1.34 7.93 20.88
N LEU A 141 0.69 7.86 19.71
CA LEU A 141 -0.42 8.73 19.35
C LEU A 141 -1.68 8.43 20.17
N TYR A 142 -2.02 7.15 20.35
CA TYR A 142 -3.27 6.73 20.99
C TYR A 142 -3.22 6.79 22.52
N ARG A 143 -2.21 6.16 23.14
CA ARG A 143 -2.05 6.14 24.61
C ARG A 143 -1.26 7.33 25.12
N GLY A 144 -0.21 7.73 24.41
CA GLY A 144 0.64 8.86 24.79
C GLY A 144 0.06 10.23 24.49
N LYS A 145 -1.08 10.30 23.77
CA LYS A 145 -1.74 11.56 23.32
C LYS A 145 -0.77 12.54 22.66
N LEU A 146 0.29 12.03 22.02
CA LEU A 146 1.26 12.85 21.32
C LEU A 146 0.58 13.61 20.18
N ALA A 147 0.88 14.89 20.06
CA ALA A 147 0.39 15.68 18.93
C ALA A 147 1.01 15.14 17.63
N LEU A 148 0.18 14.99 16.59
CA LEU A 148 0.58 14.42 15.30
C LEU A 148 1.88 15.02 14.75
N TRP A 149 2.02 16.34 14.78
CA TRP A 149 3.22 17.03 14.28
C TRP A 149 4.49 16.70 15.08
N LYS A 150 4.39 16.54 16.41
CA LYS A 150 5.51 16.12 17.26
C LYS A 150 5.90 14.68 16.95
N ALA A 151 4.91 13.81 16.75
CA ALA A 151 5.17 12.45 16.32
C ALA A 151 5.87 12.45 14.95
N THR A 152 5.42 13.23 13.97
CA THR A 152 6.09 13.30 12.66
C THR A 152 7.55 13.74 12.78
N ILE A 153 7.86 14.78 13.56
CA ILE A 153 9.24 15.27 13.73
C ILE A 153 10.14 14.23 14.39
N ILE A 154 9.61 13.40 15.30
CA ILE A 154 10.40 12.37 15.98
C ILE A 154 10.55 11.14 15.08
N PHE A 155 9.45 10.60 14.58
CA PHE A 155 9.41 9.32 13.89
C PHE A 155 9.94 9.38 12.45
N LEU A 156 9.90 10.54 11.78
CA LEU A 156 10.43 10.69 10.43
C LEU A 156 11.96 10.52 10.36
N PRO A 157 12.78 11.16 11.23
CA PRO A 157 14.21 10.86 11.33
C PRO A 157 14.50 9.38 11.64
N PHE A 158 13.73 8.75 12.53
CA PHE A 158 13.89 7.32 12.80
C PHE A 158 13.62 6.46 11.57
N LEU A 159 12.58 6.78 10.79
CA LEU A 159 12.28 6.11 9.53
C LEU A 159 13.44 6.23 8.54
N LEU A 160 13.98 7.44 8.35
CA LEU A 160 15.13 7.68 7.48
C LEU A 160 16.37 6.92 7.98
N GLY A 161 16.55 6.86 9.30
CA GLY A 161 17.58 6.07 9.95
C GLY A 161 17.45 4.57 9.65
N ILE A 162 16.24 4.02 9.71
CA ILE A 162 15.98 2.60 9.37
C ILE A 162 16.33 2.33 7.91
N TYR A 163 15.88 3.18 6.99
CA TYR A 163 16.22 3.06 5.56
C TYR A 163 17.73 3.07 5.32
N TRP A 164 18.46 3.94 6.02
CA TRP A 164 19.91 4.05 5.90
C TRP A 164 20.66 2.89 6.57
N LEU A 165 20.16 2.39 7.71
CA LEU A 165 20.80 1.31 8.47
C LEU A 165 20.47 -0.09 7.93
N GLY A 166 19.29 -0.29 7.35
CA GLY A 166 18.79 -1.61 6.95
C GLY A 166 19.76 -2.39 6.04
N PRO A 167 20.25 -1.81 4.93
CA PRO A 167 21.24 -2.45 4.07
C PRO A 167 22.63 -2.62 4.72
N ARG A 168 22.89 -1.96 5.86
CA ARG A 168 24.16 -2.01 6.61
C ARG A 168 24.06 -2.84 7.88
N LEU A 169 22.95 -3.56 8.10
CA LEU A 169 22.80 -4.39 9.28
C LEU A 169 23.84 -5.53 9.28
N PRO A 170 24.24 -6.01 10.48
CA PRO A 170 25.17 -7.13 10.59
C PRO A 170 24.67 -8.35 9.82
N ASN A 171 25.59 -9.09 9.20
CA ASN A 171 25.27 -10.31 8.44
C ASN A 171 24.49 -11.36 9.27
N GLN A 172 24.56 -11.31 10.59
CA GLN A 172 23.76 -12.18 11.47
C GLN A 172 22.24 -11.96 11.31
N PHE A 173 21.81 -10.74 11.01
CA PHE A 173 20.40 -10.41 10.76
C PHE A 173 20.02 -10.55 9.28
N LEU A 174 20.97 -10.30 8.37
CA LEU A 174 20.71 -10.37 6.92
C LEU A 174 20.78 -11.78 6.36
N ALA A 175 21.68 -12.64 6.88
CA ALA A 175 21.84 -14.03 6.44
C ALA A 175 20.55 -14.86 6.52
N PRO A 176 19.77 -14.88 7.62
CA PRO A 176 18.52 -15.64 7.66
C PRO A 176 17.47 -15.11 6.68
N LEU A 177 17.41 -13.80 6.47
CA LEU A 177 16.49 -13.17 5.52
C LEU A 177 16.85 -13.50 4.07
N SER A 178 18.16 -13.58 3.78
CA SER A 178 18.68 -13.95 2.46
C SER A 178 18.52 -15.43 2.12
N ALA A 179 18.42 -16.30 3.14
CA ALA A 179 18.27 -17.75 2.96
C ALA A 179 16.86 -18.18 2.55
N LEU A 180 15.87 -17.31 2.74
CA LEU A 180 14.48 -17.58 2.40
C LEU A 180 14.25 -17.44 0.88
N SER A 181 13.61 -18.44 0.30
CA SER A 181 13.15 -18.41 -1.09
C SER A 181 11.94 -17.48 -1.25
N VAL A 182 11.67 -17.04 -2.49
CA VAL A 182 10.50 -16.19 -2.81
C VAL A 182 9.21 -16.85 -2.33
N LYS A 183 9.03 -18.15 -2.60
CA LYS A 183 7.85 -18.91 -2.15
C LYS A 183 7.69 -18.96 -0.63
N GLN A 184 8.80 -18.96 0.12
CA GLN A 184 8.73 -18.90 1.59
C GLN A 184 8.34 -17.50 2.05
N TRP A 185 8.82 -16.45 1.37
CA TRP A 185 8.37 -15.08 1.60
C TRP A 185 6.89 -14.87 1.28
N ASP A 186 6.39 -15.45 0.19
CA ASP A 186 4.97 -15.36 -0.18
C ASP A 186 4.02 -15.98 0.85
N VAL A 187 4.50 -16.97 1.61
CA VAL A 187 3.72 -17.62 2.68
C VAL A 187 3.84 -16.88 4.01
N LEU A 188 4.94 -16.15 4.22
CA LEU A 188 5.23 -15.44 5.47
C LEU A 188 4.61 -14.04 5.53
N LEU A 189 4.45 -13.39 4.38
CA LEU A 189 3.83 -12.06 4.22
C LEU A 189 2.29 -12.16 4.24
#